data_AF-A0A3C0C3P4-F1
#
_entry.id   AF-A0A3C0C3P4-F1
#
_cell.length_a   1.000
_cell.length_b   1.000
_cell.length_c   1.000
_cell.angle_alpha   90.00
_cell.angle_beta   90.00
_cell.angle_gamma   90.00
#
_symmetry.space_group_name_H-M   'P 1'
#
loop_
_entity.id
_entity.type
_entity.pdbx_description
1 polymer ?
#
loop_
_entity_poly.entity_id
_entity_poly.type
_entity_poly.pdbx_seq_one_letter_code
_entity_poly.pdbx_strand_id
1 'polypeptide(L)' 'MHGDNFPLFRQMALDSAVHLAISGHTHVASVVRERGTIFMNPGSTTIPKGKDPAGAAIVDEEEIRILTLEGEILHSEKW' A
#
# COMPACT_ATOMS: atom_id res chain seq x y z
N MET A 1 -6.59 0.14 7.82
CA MET A 1 -6.27 -0.38 9.18
C MET A 1 -4.76 -0.41 9.33
N HIS A 2 -4.18 -0.42 10.55
CA HIS A 2 -2.71 -0.42 10.68
C HIS A 2 -2.07 -1.69 10.09
N GLY A 3 -2.69 -2.86 10.22
CA GLY A 3 -2.24 -4.10 9.56
C GLY A 3 -1.93 -5.27 10.48
N ASP A 4 -2.17 -5.14 11.79
CA ASP A 4 -1.85 -6.16 12.81
C ASP A 4 -2.57 -7.51 12.57
N ASN A 5 -3.73 -7.48 11.91
CA ASN A 5 -4.47 -8.67 11.48
C ASN A 5 -4.82 -8.56 9.98
N PHE A 6 -3.85 -8.87 9.13
CA PHE A 6 -4.01 -8.81 7.68
C PHE A 6 -5.12 -9.74 7.14
N PRO A 7 -5.30 -11.00 7.62
CA PRO A 7 -6.39 -11.85 7.15
C PRO A 7 -7.79 -11.23 7.35
N LEU A 8 -8.07 -10.68 8.54
CA LEU A 8 -9.35 -10.00 8.80
C LEU A 8 -9.48 -8.73 7.96
N PHE A 9 -8.43 -7.92 7.89
CA PHE A 9 -8.41 -6.72 7.05
C PHE A 9 -8.74 -7.02 5.59
N ARG A 10 -8.09 -8.04 5.03
CA ARG A 10 -8.30 -8.51 3.66
C ARG A 10 -9.73 -9.00 3.46
N GLN A 11 -10.25 -9.81 4.37
CA GLN A 11 -11.62 -10.30 4.31
C GLN A 11 -12.62 -9.14 4.28
N MET A 12 -12.49 -8.19 5.22
CA MET A 12 -13.36 -7.01 5.29
C MET A 12 -13.31 -6.16 4.01
N ALA A 13 -12.13 -5.95 3.44
CA ALA A 13 -11.95 -5.18 2.21
C ALA A 13 -12.64 -5.85 1.02
N LEU A 14 -12.46 -7.18 0.88
CA LEU A 14 -13.08 -7.95 -0.19
C LEU A 14 -14.61 -8.03 -0.03
N ASP A 15 -15.11 -8.27 1.18
CA ASP A 15 -16.55 -8.34 1.46
C ASP A 15 -17.25 -6.99 1.23
N SER A 16 -16.53 -5.89 1.45
CA SER A 16 -17.02 -4.53 1.22
C SER A 16 -16.80 -4.03 -0.22
N ALA A 17 -16.15 -4.83 -1.08
CA ALA A 17 -15.82 -4.48 -2.46
C ALA A 17 -15.15 -3.09 -2.60
N VAL A 18 -14.22 -2.75 -1.70
CA VAL A 18 -13.52 -1.46 -1.77
C VAL A 18 -12.53 -1.45 -2.94
N HIS A 19 -12.35 -0.29 -3.58
CA HIS A 19 -11.36 -0.13 -4.65
C HIS A 19 -9.92 -0.08 -4.11
N LEU A 20 -9.71 0.49 -2.93
CA LEU A 20 -8.40 0.64 -2.29
C LEU A 20 -8.47 0.29 -0.80
N ALA A 21 -7.57 -0.58 -0.36
CA ALA A 21 -7.40 -1.00 1.02
C ALA A 21 -5.96 -0.66 1.48
N ILE A 22 -5.84 0.32 2.38
CA ILE A 22 -4.54 0.81 2.87
C ILE A 22 -4.17 0.18 4.23
N SER A 23 -2.95 -0.34 4.30
CA SER A 23 -2.32 -0.91 5.49
C SER A 23 -0.90 -0.38 5.72
N GLY A 24 -0.31 -0.74 6.86
CA GLY A 24 1.07 -0.48 7.23
C GLY A 24 1.63 -1.66 8.02
N HIS A 25 2.23 -1.39 9.19
CA HIS A 25 2.70 -2.37 10.18
C HIS A 25 3.94 -3.20 9.78
N THR A 26 3.96 -3.80 8.59
CA THR A 26 5.11 -4.63 8.14
C THR A 26 6.35 -3.81 7.81
N HIS A 27 6.17 -2.52 7.52
CA HIS A 27 7.19 -1.60 7.00
C HIS A 27 7.76 -1.99 5.62
N VAL A 28 7.05 -2.87 4.89
CA VAL A 28 7.42 -3.30 3.54
C VAL A 28 6.47 -2.67 2.53
N ALA A 29 7.00 -1.91 1.58
CA ALA A 29 6.21 -1.30 0.52
C ALA A 29 5.60 -2.40 -0.37
N SER A 30 4.32 -2.25 -0.73
CA SER A 30 3.65 -3.18 -1.63
C SER A 30 2.39 -2.59 -2.25
N VAL A 31 2.11 -3.02 -3.48
CA VAL A 31 0.84 -2.81 -4.18
C VAL A 31 0.45 -4.13 -4.83
N VAL A 32 -0.73 -4.65 -4.49
CA VAL A 32 -1.24 -5.92 -5.01
C VAL A 32 -2.72 -5.79 -5.33
N ARG A 33 -3.12 -6.15 -6.54
CA ARG A 33 -4.54 -6.20 -6.92
C ARG A 33 -5.11 -7.59 -6.71
N GLU A 34 -6.25 -7.65 -6.03
CA GLU A 34 -7.02 -8.87 -5.84
C GLU A 34 -8.51 -8.58 -5.97
N ARG A 35 -9.20 -9.29 -6.89
CA ARG A 35 -10.67 -9.25 -7.03
C ARG A 35 -11.25 -7.82 -7.16
N GLY A 36 -10.53 -6.92 -7.83
CA GLY A 36 -10.94 -5.53 -8.02
C GLY A 36 -10.57 -4.58 -6.86
N THR A 37 -10.01 -5.10 -5.77
CA THR A 37 -9.45 -4.31 -4.67
C THR A 37 -7.93 -4.20 -4.82
N ILE A 38 -7.39 -2.99 -4.70
CA ILE A 38 -5.95 -2.77 -4.58
C ILE A 38 -5.59 -2.74 -3.09
N PHE A 39 -4.72 -3.65 -2.67
CA PHE A 39 -4.11 -3.65 -1.34
C PHE A 39 -2.78 -2.92 -1.40
N MET A 40 -2.65 -1.85 -0.62
CA MET A 40 -1.47 -1.00 -0.60
C MET A 40 -0.89 -0.87 0.81
N ASN A 41 0.44 -0.97 0.89
CA ASN A 41 1.23 -0.58 2.04
C ASN A 41 2.33 0.38 1.57
N PRO A 42 2.38 1.63 2.08
CA PRO A 42 3.37 2.61 1.63
C PRO A 42 4.79 2.33 2.14
N GLY A 43 4.98 1.30 2.97
CA GLY A 43 6.24 1.04 3.66
C GLY A 43 6.35 1.85 4.95
N SER A 44 7.53 2.39 5.22
CA SER A 44 7.79 3.20 6.41
C SER A 44 8.61 4.44 6.03
N THR A 45 8.30 5.57 6.65
CA THR A 45 9.06 6.82 6.48
C THR A 45 10.33 6.87 7.32
N THR A 46 10.50 5.95 8.28
CA THR A 46 11.60 6.03 9.27
C THR A 46 12.34 4.71 9.49
N ILE A 47 11.66 3.56 9.36
CA ILE A 47 12.26 2.24 9.59
C ILE A 47 11.82 1.28 8.47
N PRO A 48 12.19 1.54 7.20
CA PRO A 48 11.83 0.67 6.09
C PRO A 48 12.40 -0.74 6.29
N LYS A 49 11.64 -1.76 5.88
CA LYS A 49 12.06 -3.15 5.89
C LYS A 49 11.98 -3.73 4.48
N GLY A 50 12.77 -4.78 4.24
CA GLY A 50 12.92 -5.35 2.90
C GLY A 50 14.08 -4.69 2.16
N LYS A 51 13.87 -4.39 0.87
CA LYS A 51 14.89 -3.77 0.00
C LYS A 51 14.60 -2.30 -0.33
N ASP A 52 13.41 -1.83 0.00
CA ASP A 52 12.95 -0.50 -0.38
C ASP A 52 13.43 0.56 0.63
N PRO A 53 13.74 1.79 0.18
CA PRO A 53 14.09 2.89 1.06
C PRO A 53 12.86 3.45 1.79
N ALA A 54 13.10 4.44 2.65
CA ALA A 54 12.02 5.16 3.33
C ALA A 54 11.12 5.86 2.30
N GLY A 55 9.81 5.78 2.49
CA GLY A 55 8.87 6.25 1.49
C GLY A 55 7.46 6.48 2.00
N ALA A 56 6.64 7.00 1.10
CA ALA A 56 5.23 7.29 1.27
C ALA A 56 4.45 6.97 -0.02
N ALA A 57 3.12 7.01 0.05
CA ALA A 57 2.28 6.85 -1.13
C ALA A 57 1.50 8.14 -1.46
N ILE A 58 1.34 8.41 -2.75
CA ILE A 58 0.40 9.38 -3.31
C ILE A 58 -0.70 8.61 -4.03
N VAL A 59 -1.94 9.01 -3.80
CA VAL A 59 -3.12 8.47 -4.47
C VAL A 59 -3.89 9.64 -5.04
N ASP A 60 -4.13 9.62 -6.35
CA ASP A 60 -4.90 10.62 -7.07
C ASP A 60 -5.96 9.95 -7.96
N GLU A 61 -6.60 10.70 -8.84
CA GLU A 61 -7.68 10.18 -9.71
C GLU A 61 -7.19 9.22 -10.80
N GLU A 62 -5.88 9.15 -11.06
CA GLU A 62 -5.30 8.34 -12.14
C GLU A 62 -4.60 7.09 -11.62
N GLU A 63 -3.85 7.22 -10.53
CA GLU A 63 -2.99 6.14 -10.03
C GLU A 63 -2.66 6.21 -8.54
N ILE A 64 -2.10 5.10 -8.08
CA ILE A 64 -1.44 4.93 -6.78
C ILE A 64 0.06 4.84 -7.05
N ARG A 65 0.84 5.68 -6.37
CA ARG A 65 2.30 5.67 -6.44
C ARG A 65 2.90 5.51 -5.06
N ILE A 66 3.90 4.64 -4.92
CA ILE A 66 4.79 4.63 -3.76
C ILE A 66 6.11 5.27 -4.20
N LEU A 67 6.58 6.22 -3.42
CA LEU A 67 7.78 7.01 -3.70
C LEU A 67 8.70 7.07 -2.49
N THR A 68 9.99 7.23 -2.76
CA THR A 68 10.99 7.57 -1.73
C THR A 68 10.74 8.96 -1.18
N LEU A 69 11.35 9.29 -0.04
CA LEU A 69 11.26 10.65 0.53
C LEU A 69 11.94 11.71 -0.36
N GLU A 70 12.83 11.28 -1.26
CA GLU A 70 13.49 12.09 -2.28
C GLU A 70 12.64 12.24 -3.56
N GLY A 71 11.51 11.54 -3.66
CA GLY A 71 10.57 11.63 -4.77
C GLY A 71 10.78 10.62 -5.90
N GLU A 72 11.67 9.62 -5.74
CA GLU A 72 11.83 8.56 -6.72
C GLU A 72 10.65 7.57 -6.64
N ILE A 73 10.09 7.15 -7.77
CA ILE A 73 8.96 6.23 -7.80
C ILE A 73 9.45 4.78 -7.64
N LEU A 74 8.96 4.11 -6.60
CA LEU A 74 9.21 2.68 -6.32
C LEU A 74 8.16 1.78 -6.98
N HIS A 75 6.89 2.19 -6.89
CA HIS A 75 5.76 1.46 -7.46
C HIS A 75 4.73 2.42 -8.06
N SER A 76 4.04 1.97 -9.11
CA SER A 76 2.86 2.65 -9.68
C SER A 76 1.80 1.61 -10.06
N GLU A 77 0.54 1.91 -9.79
CA GLU A 77 -0.62 1.09 -10.15
C GLU A 77 -1.78 2.01 -10.51
N LYS A 78 -2.32 1.88 -11.72
CA LYS A 78 -3.51 2.63 -12.16
C LYS A 78 -4.77 2.05 -11.54
N TRP A 79 -5.88 2.80 -11.48
CA TRP A 79 -7.16 2.33 -10.94
C TRP A 79 -7.71 1.08 -11.64
#